data_AF-A0A0S7CWM1-F1
#
_entry.id   AF-A0A0S7CWM1-F1
#
_cell.length_a   1.000
_cell.length_b   1.000
_cell.length_c   1.000
_cell.angle_alpha   90.00
_cell.angle_beta   90.00
_cell.angle_gamma   90.00
#
_symmetry.space_group_name_H-M   'P 1'
#
loop_
_entity.id
_entity.type
_entity.pdbx_description
1 polymer ?
#
loop_
_entity_poly.entity_id
_entity_poly.type
_entity_poly.pdbx_seq_one_letter_code
_entity_poly.pdbx_strand_id
1 'polypeptide(L)'
;MDGKAVTVPAEIGFSFGADGQPNGISALHTHDTTGVIHIEAPTAGLKYTLGQVLSEWGVLDGKDATGAPHGGTGGWTVYLNGVKQSAPVSDVVLKAHDEVVLSFGSAPSPVPSSYNFPAGL
;
A
#
# COMPACT_ATOMS: atom_id res chain seq x y z
N MET A 1 -2.33 -9.69 -8.86
CA MET A 1 -3.51 -9.95 -9.69
C MET A 1 -3.63 -11.44 -9.95
N ASP A 2 -4.80 -12.04 -9.79
CA ASP A 2 -5.04 -13.47 -10.07
C ASP A 2 -4.03 -14.41 -9.38
N GLY A 3 -3.78 -14.17 -8.09
CA GLY A 3 -2.82 -14.94 -7.30
C GLY A 3 -1.34 -14.69 -7.61
N LYS A 4 -1.00 -13.87 -8.62
CA LYS A 4 0.38 -13.45 -8.90
C LYS A 4 0.73 -12.16 -8.17
N ALA A 5 1.90 -12.13 -7.55
CA ALA A 5 2.47 -10.94 -6.94
C ALA A 5 2.71 -9.85 -8.00
N VAL A 6 2.42 -8.61 -7.64
CA VAL A 6 2.71 -7.41 -8.44
C VAL A 6 3.69 -6.58 -7.62
N THR A 7 4.72 -6.05 -8.27
CA THR A 7 5.69 -5.17 -7.61
C THR A 7 5.01 -3.89 -7.15
N VAL A 8 5.17 -3.56 -5.87
CA VAL A 8 4.85 -2.23 -5.35
C VAL A 8 5.99 -1.28 -5.77
N PRO A 9 5.72 -0.17 -6.46
CA PRO A 9 6.73 0.79 -6.84
C PRO A 9 7.48 1.39 -5.65
N ALA A 10 8.73 1.75 -5.91
CA ALA A 10 9.44 2.70 -5.08
C ALA A 10 8.81 4.10 -5.20
N GLU A 11 9.15 4.97 -4.25
CA GLU A 11 8.87 6.41 -4.31
C GLU A 11 7.37 6.76 -4.34
N ILE A 12 6.49 5.85 -3.89
CA ILE A 12 5.09 6.21 -3.62
C ILE A 12 5.09 7.32 -2.57
N GLY A 13 4.29 8.37 -2.79
CA GLY A 13 4.22 9.51 -1.89
C GLY A 13 5.37 10.51 -2.00
N PHE A 14 6.27 10.37 -2.98
CA PHE A 14 7.33 11.34 -3.24
C PHE A 14 6.84 12.47 -4.16
N SER A 15 7.34 13.68 -3.92
CA SER A 15 7.23 14.81 -4.87
C SER A 15 8.59 15.14 -5.46
N PHE A 16 8.60 15.51 -6.74
CA PHE A 16 9.83 15.77 -7.50
C PHE A 16 9.87 17.20 -8.05
N GLY A 17 11.06 17.80 -8.00
CA GLY A 17 11.36 19.08 -8.61
C GLY A 17 11.48 19.01 -10.14
N ALA A 18 11.58 20.17 -10.79
CA ALA A 18 11.78 20.25 -12.24
C ALA A 18 13.13 19.67 -12.71
N ASP A 19 14.07 19.49 -11.79
CA ASP A 19 15.36 18.83 -11.98
C ASP A 19 15.28 17.29 -11.83
N GLY A 20 14.08 16.76 -11.55
CA GLY A 20 13.84 15.34 -11.33
C GLY A 20 14.29 14.84 -9.96
N GLN A 21 14.66 15.72 -9.02
CA GLN A 21 15.10 15.32 -7.68
C GLN A 21 13.93 15.32 -6.69
N PRO A 22 13.90 14.39 -5.71
CA PRO A 22 12.93 14.43 -4.63
C PRO A 22 13.02 15.76 -3.87
N ASN A 23 11.88 16.42 -3.66
CA ASN A 23 11.78 17.66 -2.89
C ASN A 23 10.77 17.58 -1.74
N GLY A 24 10.16 16.42 -1.53
CA GLY A 24 9.21 16.15 -0.46
C GLY A 24 8.76 14.69 -0.44
N ILE A 25 8.25 14.27 0.71
CA ILE A 25 7.60 12.97 0.92
C ILE A 25 6.34 13.17 1.75
N SER A 26 5.30 12.38 1.47
CA SER A 26 4.10 12.34 2.28
C SER A 26 4.30 11.46 3.52
N ALA A 27 3.38 11.55 4.48
CA ALA A 27 3.43 10.74 5.70
C ALA A 27 3.35 9.23 5.43
N LEU A 28 2.85 8.83 4.25
CA LEU A 28 2.72 7.45 3.80
C LEU A 28 3.49 7.26 2.50
N HIS A 29 4.67 6.64 2.57
CA HIS A 29 5.55 6.51 1.42
C HIS A 29 6.29 5.18 1.35
N THR A 30 6.84 4.84 0.18
CA THR A 30 7.76 3.71 -0.01
C THR A 30 9.12 4.23 -0.46
N HIS A 31 10.20 3.64 0.03
CA HIS A 31 11.56 4.00 -0.41
C HIS A 31 12.03 3.19 -1.61
N ASP A 32 11.58 1.95 -1.73
CA ASP A 32 12.05 0.99 -2.72
C ASP A 32 10.93 0.03 -3.16
N THR A 33 11.29 -0.96 -3.97
CA THR A 33 10.35 -1.94 -4.53
C THR A 33 10.06 -3.13 -3.62
N THR A 34 10.50 -3.11 -2.35
CA THR A 34 10.18 -4.16 -1.38
C THR A 34 8.70 -4.15 -0.97
N GLY A 35 8.04 -3.00 -1.16
CA GLY A 35 6.65 -2.78 -0.77
C GLY A 35 6.46 -2.44 0.72
N VAL A 36 7.53 -2.16 1.46
CA VAL A 36 7.43 -1.65 2.83
C VAL A 36 6.90 -0.21 2.80
N ILE A 37 5.76 -0.01 3.46
CA ILE A 37 5.11 1.29 3.61
C ILE A 37 5.58 1.93 4.91
N HIS A 38 6.18 3.11 4.83
CA HIS A 38 6.58 3.91 5.97
C HIS A 38 5.42 4.81 6.40
N ILE A 39 5.20 4.90 7.71
CA ILE A 39 4.21 5.79 8.32
C ILE A 39 4.95 6.77 9.24
N GLU A 40 5.13 8.00 8.77
CA GLU A 40 5.61 9.09 9.60
C GLU A 40 4.42 9.69 10.35
N ALA A 41 4.26 9.28 11.61
CA ALA A 41 3.17 9.72 12.49
C ALA A 41 3.65 10.79 13.50
N PRO A 42 3.77 12.07 13.11
CA PRO A 42 4.25 13.12 14.01
C PRO A 42 3.25 13.41 15.15
N THR A 43 2.00 12.96 15.02
CA THR A 43 0.96 13.13 16.03
C THR A 43 0.44 11.77 16.48
N ALA A 44 0.58 11.49 17.77
CA ALA A 44 0.07 10.26 18.37
C ALA A 44 -1.46 10.15 18.22
N GLY A 45 -1.94 8.95 17.90
CA GLY A 45 -3.37 8.64 17.80
C GLY A 45 -4.00 8.90 16.43
N LEU A 46 -3.26 9.44 15.46
CA LEU A 46 -3.71 9.45 14.07
C LEU A 46 -3.78 8.02 13.53
N LYS A 47 -4.84 7.76 12.75
CA LYS A 47 -5.02 6.48 12.06
C LYS A 47 -4.67 6.67 10.59
N TYR A 48 -3.91 5.73 10.07
CA TYR A 48 -3.53 5.68 8.67
C TYR A 48 -4.22 4.49 8.02
N THR A 49 -4.72 4.66 6.80
CA THR A 49 -5.50 3.64 6.10
C THR A 49 -4.85 3.23 4.79
N LEU A 50 -5.18 2.02 4.34
CA LEU A 50 -4.78 1.54 3.02
C LEU A 50 -5.32 2.44 1.89
N GLY A 51 -6.49 3.06 2.08
CA GLY A 51 -7.03 4.04 1.13
C GLY A 51 -6.09 5.22 0.89
N GLN A 52 -5.46 5.73 1.95
CA GLN A 52 -4.50 6.82 1.83
C GLN A 52 -3.26 6.38 1.04
N VAL A 53 -2.72 5.17 1.31
CA VAL A 53 -1.60 4.61 0.52
C VAL A 53 -1.95 4.48 -0.96
N LEU A 54 -3.14 3.98 -1.28
CA LEU A 54 -3.61 3.84 -2.66
C LEU A 54 -3.86 5.18 -3.36
N SER A 55 -4.15 6.23 -2.57
CA SER A 55 -4.23 7.60 -3.07
C SER A 55 -2.85 8.16 -3.40
N GLU A 56 -1.87 8.01 -2.50
CA GLU A 56 -0.47 8.42 -2.74
C GLU A 56 0.15 7.70 -3.94
N TRP A 57 -0.25 6.45 -4.16
CA TRP A 57 0.15 5.66 -5.33
C TRP A 57 -0.62 6.03 -6.61
N GLY A 58 -1.70 6.80 -6.54
CA GLY A 58 -2.50 7.17 -7.72
C GLY A 58 -3.34 6.03 -8.30
N VAL A 59 -3.45 4.89 -7.60
CA VAL A 59 -4.32 3.75 -7.97
C VAL A 59 -5.78 4.18 -8.02
N LEU A 60 -6.21 4.99 -7.05
CA LEU A 60 -7.60 5.49 -6.99
C LEU A 60 -7.88 6.56 -8.05
N ASP A 61 -6.84 7.28 -8.47
CA ASP A 61 -6.97 8.42 -9.39
C ASP A 61 -6.83 8.02 -10.86
N GLY A 62 -6.48 6.77 -11.14
CA GLY A 62 -6.32 6.23 -12.50
C GLY A 62 -5.12 6.80 -13.26
N LYS A 63 -4.14 7.36 -12.55
CA LYS A 63 -3.00 8.09 -13.10
C LYS A 63 -1.68 7.34 -12.94
N ASP A 64 -1.58 6.17 -13.56
CA ASP A 64 -0.35 5.35 -13.61
C ASP A 64 -0.07 4.49 -12.37
N ALA A 65 -0.84 3.42 -12.20
CA ALA A 65 -0.36 2.25 -11.47
C ALA A 65 -0.44 1.02 -12.37
N THR A 66 0.73 0.53 -12.81
CA THR A 66 0.86 -0.79 -13.43
C THR A 66 0.29 -1.85 -12.47
N GLY A 67 -0.78 -2.53 -12.88
CA GLY A 67 -1.35 -3.66 -12.13
C GLY A 67 -2.51 -3.34 -11.17
N ALA A 68 -3.20 -2.21 -11.31
CA ALA A 68 -4.47 -1.93 -10.61
C ALA A 68 -5.59 -1.48 -11.57
N PRO A 69 -6.88 -1.78 -11.30
CA PRO A 69 -7.98 -1.30 -12.12
C PRO A 69 -8.06 0.22 -11.99
N HIS A 70 -8.08 0.86 -13.14
CA HIS A 70 -8.23 2.30 -13.25
C HIS A 70 -9.69 2.63 -12.90
N GLY A 71 -9.95 3.18 -11.72
CA GLY A 71 -11.28 3.70 -11.37
C GLY A 71 -11.89 3.24 -10.05
N GLY A 72 -11.17 2.53 -9.17
CA GLY A 72 -11.60 2.30 -7.78
C GLY A 72 -11.25 0.92 -7.20
N THR A 73 -11.64 0.70 -5.95
CA THR A 73 -11.36 -0.55 -5.19
C THR A 73 -12.45 -1.62 -5.32
N GLY A 74 -13.43 -1.42 -6.22
CA GLY A 74 -14.48 -2.41 -6.47
C GLY A 74 -13.89 -3.76 -6.90
N GLY A 75 -14.30 -4.84 -6.23
CA GLY A 75 -13.77 -6.20 -6.49
C GLY A 75 -12.43 -6.51 -5.84
N TRP A 76 -11.86 -5.58 -5.06
CA TRP A 76 -10.64 -5.80 -4.29
C TRP A 76 -10.97 -6.43 -2.93
N THR A 77 -10.15 -7.37 -2.50
CA THR A 77 -10.20 -7.94 -1.14
C THR A 77 -8.87 -7.67 -0.45
N VAL A 78 -8.95 -7.20 0.79
CA VAL A 78 -7.79 -6.98 1.66
C VAL A 78 -7.67 -8.13 2.65
N TYR A 79 -6.45 -8.56 2.88
CA TYR A 79 -6.07 -9.39 4.02
C TYR A 79 -4.98 -8.67 4.81
N LEU A 80 -5.11 -8.69 6.13
CA LEU A 80 -4.05 -8.26 7.05
C LEU A 80 -3.55 -9.49 7.80
N ASN A 81 -2.26 -9.77 7.74
CA ASN A 81 -1.64 -10.89 8.44
C ASN A 81 -2.37 -12.22 8.15
N GLY A 82 -2.71 -12.47 6.88
CA GLY A 82 -3.44 -13.67 6.44
C GLY A 82 -4.94 -13.65 6.69
N VAL A 83 -5.48 -12.65 7.41
CA VAL A 83 -6.89 -12.57 7.79
C VAL A 83 -7.64 -11.61 6.88
N LYS A 84 -8.70 -12.12 6.24
CA LYS A 84 -9.58 -11.32 5.37
C LYS A 84 -10.26 -10.20 6.17
N GLN A 85 -10.18 -8.98 5.65
CA GLN A 85 -10.85 -7.82 6.22
C GLN A 85 -12.27 -7.69 5.69
N SER A 86 -13.20 -7.26 6.55
CA SER A 86 -14.60 -6.98 6.21
C SER A 86 -14.86 -5.51 5.90
N ALA A 87 -13.95 -4.61 6.32
CA ALA A 87 -14.04 -3.18 6.03
C ALA A 87 -13.81 -2.91 4.53
N PRO A 88 -14.37 -1.81 3.98
CA PRO A 88 -13.98 -1.31 2.67
C PRO A 88 -12.46 -1.13 2.59
N VAL A 89 -11.87 -1.40 1.42
CA VAL A 89 -10.41 -1.31 1.19
C VAL A 89 -9.85 0.06 1.60
N SER A 90 -10.60 1.14 1.36
CA SER A 90 -10.22 2.51 1.72
C SER A 90 -10.10 2.73 3.23
N ASP A 91 -10.81 1.94 4.03
CA ASP A 91 -11.04 2.18 5.46
C ASP A 91 -10.24 1.21 6.33
N VAL A 92 -9.53 0.25 5.72
CA VAL A 92 -8.65 -0.68 6.44
C VAL A 92 -7.53 0.13 7.09
N VAL A 93 -7.54 0.19 8.43
CA VAL A 93 -6.51 0.85 9.23
C VAL A 93 -5.26 -0.01 9.29
N LEU A 94 -4.11 0.58 8.99
CA LEU A 94 -2.80 -0.05 9.04
C LEU A 94 -2.19 0.11 10.44
N LYS A 95 -1.50 -0.93 10.89
CA LYS A 95 -0.71 -0.92 12.13
C LYS A 95 0.75 -1.26 11.83
N ALA A 96 1.60 -0.99 12.81
CA ALA A 96 3.00 -1.37 12.76
C ALA A 96 3.12 -2.87 12.42
N HIS A 97 3.94 -3.17 11.40
CA HIS A 97 4.29 -4.51 10.95
C HIS A 97 3.11 -5.36 10.47
N ASP A 98 2.00 -4.76 10.04
CA ASP A 98 0.98 -5.48 9.29
C ASP A 98 1.53 -5.91 7.91
N GLU A 99 1.37 -7.19 7.57
CA GLU A 99 1.51 -7.66 6.20
C GLU A 99 0.17 -7.49 5.47
N VAL A 100 0.17 -6.71 4.40
CA VAL A 100 -1.03 -6.41 3.60
C VAL A 100 -1.03 -7.21 2.32
N VAL A 101 -2.10 -7.97 2.07
CA VAL A 101 -2.36 -8.59 0.77
C VAL A 101 -3.59 -7.94 0.15
N LEU A 102 -3.39 -7.37 -1.03
CA LEU A 102 -4.43 -6.75 -1.83
C LEU A 102 -4.67 -7.58 -3.07
N SER A 103 -5.84 -8.23 -3.14
CA SER A 103 -6.19 -9.18 -4.19
C SER A 103 -7.36 -8.67 -5.02
N PHE A 104 -7.22 -8.77 -6.34
CA PHE A 104 -8.31 -8.68 -7.30
C PHE A 104 -8.50 -10.05 -7.93
N GLY A 105 -9.74 -10.55 -7.93
CA GLY A 105 -10.06 -11.92 -8.35
C GLY A 105 -9.71 -12.95 -7.27
N SER A 106 -8.92 -13.97 -7.63
CA SER A 106 -8.52 -15.02 -6.70
C SER A 106 -7.36 -14.57 -5.80
N ALA A 107 -7.50 -14.81 -4.49
CA ALA A 107 -6.44 -14.59 -3.52
C ALA A 107 -5.32 -15.65 -3.67
N PRO A 108 -4.07 -15.32 -3.30
CA PRO A 108 -3.02 -16.33 -3.17
C PRO A 108 -3.42 -17.39 -2.15
N SER A 109 -2.93 -18.61 -2.34
CA SER A 109 -3.17 -19.75 -1.44
C SER A 109 -1.85 -20.45 -1.13
N PRO A 110 -1.38 -20.45 0.15
CA PRO A 110 -1.97 -19.73 1.28
C PRO A 110 -1.86 -18.21 1.12
N VAL A 111 -2.73 -17.46 1.82
CA VAL A 111 -2.55 -16.01 1.95
C VAL A 111 -1.38 -15.77 2.91
N PRO A 112 -0.35 -15.00 2.51
CA PRO A 112 0.73 -14.60 3.41
C PRO A 112 0.21 -13.98 4.72
N SER A 113 0.87 -14.32 5.82
CA SER A 113 0.48 -13.87 7.16
C SER A 113 1.60 -13.23 7.97
N SER A 114 2.80 -13.11 7.41
CA SER A 114 3.95 -12.46 8.02
C SER A 114 4.97 -12.04 6.95
N TYR A 115 5.48 -10.82 7.09
CA TYR A 115 6.63 -10.33 6.35
C TYR A 115 7.84 -10.21 7.28
N ASN A 116 9.04 -10.58 6.81
CA ASN A 116 10.26 -10.43 7.58
C ASN A 116 10.85 -9.03 7.38
N PHE A 117 10.42 -8.08 8.20
CA PHE A 117 10.88 -6.70 8.14
C PHE A 117 12.39 -6.59 8.41
N PRO A 118 13.11 -5.72 7.67
CA PRO A 118 14.48 -5.35 7.99
C PRO A 118 14.62 -4.88 9.45
N ALA A 119 15.78 -5.17 10.06
CA ALA A 119 16.05 -4.76 11.43
C ALA A 119 16.02 -3.23 11.55
N GLY A 120 15.33 -2.72 12.58
CA GLY A 120 15.24 -1.29 12.86
C GLY A 120 14.01 -0.59 12.25
N LEU A 121 13.14 -1.34 11.58
CA LEU A 121 11.79 -0.92 11.18
C LEU A 121 10.74 -1.49 12.14
#